data_AF-A0A9D7WCB5-F1
#
_entry.id   AF-A0A9D7WCB5-F1
#
_cell.length_a   1.000
_cell.length_b   1.000
_cell.length_c   1.000
_cell.angle_alpha   90.00
_cell.angle_beta   90.00
_cell.angle_gamma   90.00
#
_symmetry.space_group_name_H-M   'P 1'
#
loop_
_entity.id
_entity.type
_entity.pdbx_description
1 polymer ?
#
loop_
_entity_poly.entity_id
_entity_poly.type
_entity_poly.pdbx_seq_one_letter_code
_entity_poly.pdbx_strand_id
1 'polypeptide(L)'
;MHQASPFIVDSVVSWMEIFVEVPHPSFSNMPPCPYARQFRLQNKVKIVECHQVIWDECKVQMREWTDEWEAVIIASTNREISPGLLSEKIQKLNKHFKAYDLVALEDHPDDEEFIDGVKMNHGELVLVVVQRLKRLNQFSKNLQKTKYYHRWSDDNLDDVVRWRFSE
;
A
#
# COMPACT_ATOMS: atom_id res chain seq x y z
N MET A 1 -3.78 -16.59 7.96
CA MET A 1 -2.61 -17.27 7.35
C MET A 1 -2.39 -16.66 5.97
N HIS A 2 -1.15 -16.42 5.55
CA HIS A 2 -0.86 -15.93 4.20
C HIS A 2 -1.35 -16.95 3.15
N GLN A 3 -1.84 -16.45 2.02
CA GLN A 3 -2.24 -17.24 0.85
C GLN A 3 -1.22 -16.99 -0.27
N ALA A 4 0.04 -17.28 0.01
CA ALA A 4 1.16 -16.97 -0.85
C ALA A 4 2.27 -18.00 -0.67
N SER A 5 3.07 -18.22 -1.72
CA SER A 5 4.28 -19.04 -1.64
C SER A 5 5.30 -18.43 -0.66
N PRO A 6 6.22 -19.24 -0.11
CA PRO A 6 7.29 -18.74 0.75
C PRO A 6 8.10 -17.62 0.08
N PHE A 7 8.37 -17.74 -1.22
CA PHE A 7 9.09 -16.72 -1.99
C PHE A 7 8.41 -15.34 -1.93
N ILE A 8 7.09 -15.28 -2.19
CA ILE A 8 6.36 -14.01 -2.14
C ILE A 8 6.30 -13.45 -0.72
N VAL A 9 6.04 -14.31 0.27
CA VAL A 9 6.02 -13.89 1.67
C VAL A 9 7.37 -13.31 2.08
N ASP A 10 8.47 -14.01 1.78
CA ASP A 10 9.82 -13.58 2.13
C ASP A 10 10.21 -12.29 1.43
N SER A 11 9.86 -12.12 0.14
CA SER A 11 10.12 -10.91 -0.63
C SER A 11 9.43 -9.68 -0.02
N VAL A 12 8.12 -9.78 0.23
CA VAL A 12 7.33 -8.68 0.83
C VAL A 12 7.77 -8.40 2.26
N VAL A 13 7.95 -9.43 3.10
CA VAL A 13 8.35 -9.25 4.50
C VAL A 13 9.75 -8.66 4.59
N SER A 14 10.69 -9.12 3.75
CA SER A 14 12.05 -8.57 3.72
C SER A 14 12.02 -7.09 3.33
N TRP A 15 11.28 -6.72 2.27
CA TRP A 15 11.09 -5.32 1.89
C TRP A 15 10.49 -4.49 3.04
N MET A 16 9.51 -5.06 3.76
CA MET A 16 8.96 -4.38 4.93
C MET A 16 10.01 -4.14 6.02
N GLU A 17 10.79 -5.16 6.38
CA GLU A 17 11.76 -5.11 7.47
C GLU A 17 12.98 -4.25 7.19
N ILE A 18 13.44 -4.21 5.94
CA ILE A 18 14.66 -3.49 5.55
C ILE A 18 14.39 -2.06 5.10
N PHE A 19 13.15 -1.75 4.71
CA PHE A 19 12.80 -0.44 4.15
C PHE A 19 11.54 0.16 4.77
N VAL A 20 10.37 -0.47 4.56
CA VAL A 20 9.06 0.15 4.90
C VAL A 20 8.94 0.49 6.38
N GLU A 21 9.58 -0.28 7.25
CA GLU A 21 9.56 -0.16 8.70
C GLU A 21 10.80 0.53 9.28
N VAL A 22 11.78 0.87 8.45
CA VAL A 22 13.07 1.42 8.88
C VAL A 22 13.01 2.95 8.90
N PRO A 23 13.31 3.62 10.03
CA PRO A 23 13.38 5.07 10.11
C PRO A 23 14.25 5.70 9.04
N HIS A 24 13.75 6.76 8.39
CA HIS A 24 14.50 7.49 7.37
C HIS A 24 14.46 9.01 7.63
N PRO A 25 15.57 9.75 7.43
CA PRO A 25 15.61 11.20 7.62
C PRO A 25 14.56 11.97 6.80
N SER A 26 14.23 11.47 5.60
CA SER A 26 13.21 12.04 4.71
C SER A 26 11.82 12.11 5.33
N PHE A 27 11.52 11.20 6.26
CA PHE A 27 10.25 11.15 6.99
C PHE A 27 10.42 11.61 8.44
N SER A 28 11.37 12.52 8.71
CA SER A 28 11.65 13.02 10.06
C SER A 28 12.02 11.91 11.06
N ASN A 29 12.83 10.95 10.62
CA ASN A 29 13.23 9.75 11.38
C ASN A 29 12.06 8.85 11.78
N MET A 30 10.93 8.95 11.09
CA MET A 30 9.92 7.90 11.03
C MET A 30 10.18 7.01 9.82
N PRO A 31 9.61 5.79 9.77
CA PRO A 31 9.78 4.93 8.61
C PRO A 31 8.79 5.31 7.49
N PRO A 32 8.99 4.84 6.24
CA PRO A 32 8.06 5.02 5.13
C PRO A 32 6.61 4.68 5.49
N CYS A 33 6.35 3.61 6.24
CA CYS A 33 5.04 3.33 6.83
C CYS A 33 5.14 3.18 8.36
N PRO A 34 4.83 4.23 9.15
CA PRO A 34 4.95 4.24 10.62
C PRO A 34 4.18 3.15 11.37
N TYR A 35 3.16 2.56 10.73
CA TYR A 35 2.27 1.58 11.35
C TYR A 35 2.53 0.13 10.88
N ALA A 36 3.28 -0.07 9.80
CA ALA A 36 3.49 -1.38 9.18
C ALA A 36 4.08 -2.42 10.15
N ARG A 37 5.12 -2.02 10.90
CA ARG A 37 5.80 -2.88 11.87
C ARG A 37 4.85 -3.44 12.92
N GLN A 38 3.99 -2.57 13.48
CA GLN A 38 3.04 -2.98 14.49
C GLN A 38 2.07 -4.03 13.93
N PHE A 39 1.54 -3.81 12.73
CA PHE A 39 0.59 -4.74 12.11
C PHE A 39 1.24 -6.07 11.77
N ARG A 40 2.47 -6.06 11.26
CA ARG A 40 3.22 -7.28 10.97
C ARG A 40 3.48 -8.09 12.24
N LEU A 41 4.00 -7.46 13.30
CA LEU A 41 4.26 -8.14 14.58
C LEU A 41 2.99 -8.66 15.28
N GLN A 42 1.84 -8.05 15.01
CA GLN A 42 0.53 -8.49 15.51
C GLN A 42 -0.14 -9.55 14.61
N ASN A 43 0.53 -10.04 13.55
CA ASN A 43 -0.04 -10.93 12.54
C ASN A 43 -1.33 -10.38 11.91
N LYS A 44 -1.35 -9.07 11.68
CA LYS A 44 -2.49 -8.33 11.12
C LYS A 44 -2.29 -7.95 9.65
N VAL A 45 -1.24 -8.44 9.01
CA VAL A 45 -1.02 -8.27 7.57
C VAL A 45 -1.23 -9.63 6.89
N LYS A 46 -2.16 -9.69 5.93
CA LYS A 46 -2.33 -10.85 5.06
C LYS A 46 -1.57 -10.60 3.76
N ILE A 47 -0.95 -11.64 3.21
CA ILE A 47 -0.29 -11.60 1.90
C ILE A 47 -0.99 -12.61 1.02
N VAL A 48 -1.36 -12.21 -0.19
CA VAL A 48 -2.06 -13.02 -1.20
C VAL A 48 -1.24 -13.00 -2.47
N GLU A 49 -0.78 -14.16 -2.92
CA GLU A 49 -0.11 -14.29 -4.21
C GLU A 49 -1.15 -14.37 -5.33
N CYS A 50 -0.96 -13.54 -6.35
CA CYS A 50 -1.84 -13.45 -7.50
C CYS A 50 -1.12 -13.94 -8.76
N HIS A 51 -1.62 -15.04 -9.31
CA HIS A 51 -1.15 -15.61 -10.59
C HIS A 51 -1.98 -15.14 -11.80
N GLN A 52 -3.01 -14.33 -11.54
CA GLN A 52 -3.97 -13.87 -12.53
C GLN A 52 -3.95 -12.33 -12.58
N VAL A 53 -5.06 -11.77 -13.06
CA VAL A 53 -5.29 -10.35 -13.14
C VAL A 53 -5.36 -9.72 -11.74
N ILE A 54 -4.35 -8.93 -11.35
CA ILE A 54 -4.20 -8.42 -9.97
C ILE A 54 -5.35 -7.52 -9.50
N TRP A 55 -5.97 -6.73 -10.40
CA TRP A 55 -7.10 -5.88 -10.02
C TRP A 55 -8.39 -6.69 -9.78
N ASP A 56 -8.54 -7.85 -10.42
CA ASP A 56 -9.67 -8.73 -10.16
C ASP A 56 -9.51 -9.40 -8.79
N GLU A 57 -8.29 -9.80 -8.43
CA GLU A 57 -7.96 -10.27 -7.08
C GLU A 57 -8.19 -9.17 -6.03
N CYS A 58 -7.79 -7.92 -6.32
CA CYS A 58 -8.08 -6.77 -5.46
C CYS A 58 -9.59 -6.62 -5.20
N LYS A 59 -10.40 -6.76 -6.25
CA LYS A 59 -11.85 -6.69 -6.12
C LYS A 59 -12.42 -7.82 -5.27
N VAL A 60 -11.86 -9.03 -5.36
CA VAL A 60 -12.25 -10.17 -4.50
C VAL A 60 -11.91 -9.86 -3.04
N GLN A 61 -10.67 -9.48 -2.73
CA GLN A 61 -10.25 -9.17 -1.36
C GLN A 61 -11.03 -7.99 -0.76
N MET A 62 -11.41 -6.98 -1.57
CA MET A 62 -12.29 -5.90 -1.11
C MET A 62 -13.72 -6.36 -0.81
N ARG A 63 -14.29 -7.28 -1.60
CA ARG A 63 -15.65 -7.81 -1.37
C ARG A 63 -15.73 -8.72 -0.15
N GLU A 64 -14.67 -9.49 0.06
CA GLU A 64 -14.57 -10.48 1.13
C GLU A 64 -13.86 -9.92 2.38
N TRP A 65 -13.67 -8.59 2.43
CA TRP A 65 -12.93 -7.96 3.51
C TRP A 65 -13.50 -8.30 4.89
N THR A 66 -12.60 -8.63 5.82
CA THR A 66 -12.89 -8.78 7.24
C THR A 66 -11.93 -7.92 8.05
N ASP A 67 -12.37 -7.44 9.21
CA ASP A 67 -11.51 -6.69 10.15
C ASP A 67 -10.58 -7.60 10.97
N GLU A 68 -10.38 -8.85 10.51
CA GLU A 68 -9.29 -9.69 10.99
C GLU A 68 -7.94 -9.08 10.64
N TRP A 69 -7.84 -8.39 9.50
CA TRP A 69 -6.62 -7.81 8.95
C TRP A 69 -6.63 -6.28 9.01
N GLU A 70 -5.45 -5.71 9.18
CA GLU A 70 -5.21 -4.27 9.04
C GLU A 70 -4.85 -3.89 7.61
N ALA A 71 -4.16 -4.81 6.91
CA ALA A 71 -3.84 -4.69 5.50
C ALA A 71 -3.83 -6.07 4.84
N VAL A 72 -4.31 -6.12 3.60
CA VAL A 72 -4.14 -7.27 2.70
C VAL A 72 -3.26 -6.81 1.54
N ILE A 73 -2.06 -7.39 1.43
CA ILE A 73 -1.11 -7.15 0.35
C ILE A 73 -1.32 -8.23 -0.71
N ILE A 74 -1.74 -7.84 -1.89
CA ILE A 74 -1.85 -8.71 -3.05
C ILE A 74 -0.58 -8.50 -3.86
N ALA A 75 0.13 -9.59 -4.17
CA ALA A 75 1.42 -9.55 -4.83
C ALA A 75 1.42 -10.41 -6.09
N SER A 76 1.97 -9.89 -7.19
CA SER A 76 2.14 -10.65 -8.42
C SER A 76 3.55 -10.50 -8.97
N THR A 77 4.10 -11.61 -9.47
CA THR A 77 5.32 -11.63 -10.29
C THR A 77 5.03 -11.29 -11.75
N ASN A 78 3.76 -11.29 -12.17
CA ASN A 78 3.38 -10.88 -13.51
C ASN A 78 3.40 -9.33 -13.61
N ARG A 79 4.32 -8.81 -14.42
CA ARG A 79 4.54 -7.39 -14.68
C ARG A 79 4.01 -6.92 -16.04
N GLU A 80 3.22 -7.74 -16.74
CA GLU A 80 2.73 -7.41 -18.08
C GLU A 80 1.71 -6.25 -18.07
N ILE A 81 1.06 -6.01 -16.93
CA ILE A 81 0.18 -4.85 -16.77
C ILE A 81 1.02 -3.57 -16.75
N SER A 82 0.62 -2.55 -17.52
CA SER A 82 1.27 -1.24 -17.41
C SER A 82 0.87 -0.51 -16.13
N PRO A 83 1.76 0.33 -15.56
CA PRO A 83 1.43 1.19 -14.42
C PRO A 83 0.13 1.98 -14.59
N GLY A 84 -0.02 2.64 -15.75
CA GLY A 84 -1.19 3.46 -16.03
C GLY A 84 -2.49 2.64 -16.07
N LEU A 85 -2.46 1.42 -16.61
CA LEU A 85 -3.63 0.54 -16.60
C LEU A 85 -3.93 0.06 -15.17
N LEU A 86 -2.91 -0.27 -14.38
CA LEU A 86 -3.10 -0.64 -12.97
C LEU A 86 -3.75 0.49 -12.19
N SER A 87 -3.20 1.70 -12.28
CA SER A 87 -3.76 2.86 -11.59
C SER A 87 -5.19 3.16 -12.03
N GLU A 88 -5.50 3.10 -13.33
CA GLU A 88 -6.87 3.28 -13.83
C GLU A 88 -7.85 2.26 -13.22
N LYS A 89 -7.44 0.99 -13.12
CA LYS A 89 -8.28 -0.08 -12.56
C LYS A 89 -8.46 0.08 -11.06
N ILE A 90 -7.40 0.39 -10.31
CA ILE A 90 -7.46 0.58 -8.86
C ILE A 90 -8.26 1.84 -8.52
N GLN A 91 -8.10 2.94 -9.24
CA GLN A 91 -8.93 4.14 -9.08
C GLN A 91 -10.43 3.84 -9.31
N LYS A 92 -10.77 3.01 -10.31
CA LYS A 92 -12.15 2.57 -10.53
C LYS A 92 -12.70 1.74 -9.37
N LEU A 93 -11.90 0.85 -8.79
CA LEU A 93 -12.27 0.11 -7.58
C LEU A 93 -12.47 1.05 -6.39
N ASN A 94 -11.54 1.98 -6.16
CA ASN A 94 -11.62 2.96 -5.08
C ASN A 94 -12.89 3.83 -5.19
N LYS A 95 -13.27 4.28 -6.39
CA LYS A 95 -14.55 5.01 -6.59
C LYS A 95 -15.78 4.23 -6.12
N HIS A 96 -15.75 2.89 -6.22
CA HIS A 96 -16.84 2.04 -5.75
C HIS A 96 -16.71 1.69 -4.26
N PHE A 97 -15.52 1.27 -3.81
CA PHE A 97 -15.30 0.71 -2.49
C PHE A 97 -15.07 1.74 -1.37
N LYS A 98 -14.81 3.02 -1.71
CA LYS A 98 -14.79 4.12 -0.73
C LYS A 98 -16.07 4.16 0.14
N ALA A 99 -17.24 3.94 -0.48
CA ALA A 99 -18.53 3.90 0.23
C ALA A 99 -18.63 2.76 1.26
N TYR A 100 -17.78 1.74 1.13
CA TYR A 100 -17.68 0.58 2.02
C TYR A 100 -16.50 0.68 3.00
N ASP A 101 -15.91 1.88 3.13
CA ASP A 101 -14.75 2.15 3.98
C ASP A 101 -13.51 1.33 3.60
N LEU A 102 -13.32 1.10 2.30
CA LEU A 102 -12.17 0.37 1.78
C LEU A 102 -11.44 1.18 0.71
N VAL A 103 -10.14 1.00 0.68
CA VAL A 103 -9.24 1.62 -0.28
C VAL A 103 -8.12 0.66 -0.65
N ALA A 104 -7.65 0.76 -1.88
CA ALA A 104 -6.48 0.08 -2.39
C ALA A 104 -5.44 1.10 -2.85
N LEU A 105 -4.17 0.83 -2.56
CA LEU A 105 -3.01 1.56 -3.08
C LEU A 105 -2.15 0.59 -3.89
N GLU A 106 -1.86 0.94 -5.13
CA GLU A 106 -0.99 0.18 -6.02
C GLU A 106 0.48 0.54 -5.87
N ASP A 107 1.35 -0.43 -6.17
CA ASP A 107 2.78 -0.24 -6.33
C ASP A 107 3.22 -1.05 -7.56
N HIS A 108 3.73 -0.38 -8.59
CA HIS A 108 4.23 -1.02 -9.80
C HIS A 108 5.75 -0.84 -9.91
N PRO A 109 6.52 -1.89 -10.21
CA PRO A 109 7.98 -1.79 -10.25
C PRO A 109 8.53 -0.85 -11.32
N ASP A 110 7.77 -0.68 -12.41
CA ASP A 110 8.10 0.23 -13.52
C ASP A 110 7.53 1.65 -13.34
N ASP A 111 6.94 1.95 -12.18
CA ASP A 111 6.42 3.27 -11.81
C ASP A 111 7.18 3.78 -10.58
N GLU A 112 8.39 4.31 -10.84
CA GLU A 112 9.27 4.70 -9.75
C GLU A 112 8.70 5.92 -9.00
N GLU A 113 8.29 5.71 -7.75
CA GLU A 113 7.84 6.74 -6.83
C GLU A 113 9.01 7.18 -5.96
N PHE A 114 9.31 8.48 -6.00
CA PHE A 114 10.34 9.08 -5.17
C PHE A 114 9.76 10.11 -4.20
N ILE A 115 10.17 10.02 -2.94
CA ILE A 115 9.89 11.03 -1.92
C ILE A 115 11.20 11.50 -1.32
N ASP A 116 11.55 12.78 -1.51
CA ASP A 116 12.81 13.35 -1.03
C ASP A 116 14.03 12.51 -1.47
N GLY A 117 14.00 12.00 -2.72
CA GLY A 117 15.04 11.15 -3.31
C GLY A 117 15.02 9.68 -2.86
N VAL A 118 14.08 9.28 -2.01
CA VAL A 118 13.90 7.89 -1.56
C VAL A 118 12.95 7.16 -2.50
N LYS A 119 13.41 6.08 -3.13
CA LYS A 119 12.56 5.20 -3.94
C LYS A 119 11.64 4.39 -3.02
N MET A 120 10.33 4.55 -3.21
CA MET A 120 9.31 4.00 -2.31
C MET A 120 8.87 2.60 -2.69
N ASN A 121 8.96 2.24 -3.97
CA ASN A 121 8.39 1.01 -4.49
C ASN A 121 9.13 -0.24 -4.02
N HIS A 122 8.45 -1.38 -4.08
CA HIS A 122 9.07 -2.69 -3.90
C HIS A 122 10.11 -2.98 -4.99
N GLY A 123 9.86 -2.53 -6.22
CA GLY A 123 10.79 -2.64 -7.35
C GLY A 123 10.93 -4.04 -7.97
N GLU A 124 10.31 -5.07 -7.38
CA GLU A 124 10.33 -6.46 -7.88
C GLU A 124 8.92 -6.98 -8.22
N LEU A 125 7.97 -6.84 -7.30
CA LEU A 125 6.60 -7.33 -7.46
C LEU A 125 5.67 -6.18 -7.84
N VAL A 126 4.58 -6.52 -8.54
CA VAL A 126 3.41 -5.64 -8.60
C VAL A 126 2.61 -5.87 -7.33
N LEU A 127 2.38 -4.82 -6.53
CA LEU A 127 1.61 -4.91 -5.29
C LEU A 127 0.33 -4.09 -5.36
N VAL A 128 -0.69 -4.56 -4.64
CA VAL A 128 -1.89 -3.79 -4.31
C VAL A 128 -2.21 -4.00 -2.84
N VAL A 129 -2.28 -2.93 -2.07
CA VAL A 129 -2.53 -2.96 -0.62
C VAL A 129 -3.95 -2.49 -0.33
N VAL A 130 -4.80 -3.42 0.12
CA VAL A 130 -6.18 -3.14 0.53
C VAL A 130 -6.24 -2.91 2.04
N GLN A 131 -6.93 -1.86 2.48
CA GLN A 131 -7.10 -1.52 3.89
C GLN A 131 -8.32 -0.62 4.15
N ARG A 132 -8.65 -0.41 5.44
CA ARG A 132 -9.73 0.51 5.86
C ARG A 132 -9.39 1.97 5.55
N LEU A 133 -10.26 2.65 4.81
CA LEU A 133 -10.07 4.04 4.41
C LEU A 133 -10.05 4.99 5.63
N LYS A 134 -11.04 4.89 6.52
CA LYS A 134 -11.13 5.71 7.74
C LYS A 134 -9.90 5.53 8.61
N ARG A 135 -9.40 4.29 8.72
CA ARG A 135 -8.22 3.97 9.52
C ARG A 135 -6.95 4.57 8.93
N LEU A 136 -6.75 4.42 7.62
CA LEU A 136 -5.64 5.06 6.90
C LEU A 136 -5.71 6.60 7.00
N ASN A 137 -6.90 7.19 6.87
CA ASN A 137 -7.12 8.63 7.04
C ASN A 137 -6.82 9.09 8.47
N GLN A 138 -7.16 8.30 9.49
CA GLN A 138 -6.82 8.60 10.88
C GLN A 138 -5.30 8.63 11.10
N PHE A 139 -4.56 7.68 10.50
CA PHE A 139 -3.09 7.68 10.53
C PHE A 139 -2.51 8.91 9.85
N SER A 140 -2.98 9.26 8.64
CA SER A 140 -2.53 10.48 7.96
C SER A 140 -2.80 11.74 8.77
N LYS A 141 -3.97 11.87 9.42
CA LYS A 141 -4.28 12.99 10.32
C LYS A 141 -3.34 13.07 11.53
N ASN A 142 -2.89 11.93 12.06
CA ASN A 142 -1.91 11.91 13.15
C ASN A 142 -0.53 12.33 12.65
N LEU A 143 -0.11 11.84 11.48
CA LEU A 143 1.17 12.18 10.88
C LEU A 143 1.25 13.66 10.46
N GLN A 144 0.15 14.27 10.02
CA GLN A 144 0.05 15.70 9.73
C GLN A 144 0.32 16.60 10.94
N LYS A 145 0.17 16.09 12.18
CA LYS A 145 0.52 16.82 13.41
C LYS A 145 2.02 16.75 13.73
N THR A 146 2.79 16.04 12.91
CA THR A 146 4.23 15.83 13.04
C THR A 146 4.94 16.45 11.83
N LYS A 147 6.26 16.26 11.74
CA LYS A 147 7.06 16.69 10.59
C LYS A 147 7.13 15.65 9.45
N TYR A 148 6.36 14.55 9.54
CA TYR A 148 6.41 13.42 8.60
C TYR A 148 6.29 13.84 7.12
N TYR A 149 5.32 14.72 6.81
CA TYR A 149 5.05 15.17 5.44
C TYR A 149 5.86 16.40 4.99
N HIS A 150 6.76 16.94 5.82
CA HIS A 150 7.42 18.24 5.52
C HIS A 150 8.27 18.24 4.25
N ARG A 151 8.70 17.08 3.78
CA ARG A 151 9.53 16.93 2.57
C ARG A 151 8.80 16.32 1.38
N TRP A 152 7.51 16.07 1.52
CA TRP A 152 6.68 15.54 0.43
C TRP A 152 6.33 16.69 -0.50
N SER A 153 6.37 16.45 -1.82
CA SER A 153 5.86 17.42 -2.78
C SER A 153 4.33 17.47 -2.73
N ASP A 154 3.76 18.51 -3.33
CA ASP A 154 2.31 18.58 -3.51
C ASP A 154 1.79 17.42 -4.36
N ASP A 155 2.53 17.02 -5.40
CA ASP A 155 2.21 15.87 -6.24
C ASP A 155 2.17 14.56 -5.42
N ASN A 156 3.18 14.29 -4.58
CA ASN A 156 3.17 13.10 -3.72
C ASN A 156 1.96 13.08 -2.77
N LEU A 157 1.59 14.25 -2.23
CA LEU A 157 0.43 14.38 -1.36
C LEU A 157 -0.87 14.18 -2.14
N ASP A 158 -0.97 14.69 -3.37
CA ASP A 158 -2.14 14.52 -4.22
C ASP A 158 -2.32 13.09 -4.69
N ASP A 159 -1.23 12.37 -4.95
CA ASP A 159 -1.25 10.98 -5.41
C ASP A 159 -1.59 9.99 -4.29
N VAL A 160 -1.12 10.23 -3.06
CA VAL A 160 -1.23 9.24 -1.97
C VAL A 160 -2.22 9.65 -0.87
N VAL A 161 -2.47 10.95 -0.67
CA VAL A 161 -3.16 11.45 0.53
C VAL A 161 -4.44 12.21 0.21
N ARG A 162 -4.39 13.30 -0.57
CA ARG A 162 -5.48 14.29 -0.62
C ARG A 162 -6.77 13.72 -1.21
N TRP A 163 -6.67 12.90 -2.27
CA TRP A 163 -7.84 12.28 -2.90
C TRP A 163 -8.65 11.36 -1.96
N ARG A 164 -8.05 10.85 -0.87
CA ARG A 164 -8.75 10.00 0.11
C ARG A 164 -9.75 10.75 0.98
N PHE A 165 -9.66 12.08 0.99
CA PHE A 165 -10.57 12.96 1.72
C PHE A 165 -11.64 13.59 0.84
N SER A 166 -11.59 13.38 -0.48
CA SER A 166 -12.65 13.82 -1.38
C SER A 166 -13.89 12.93 -1.24
N GLU A 167 -15.06 13.55 -1.32
CA GLU A 167 -16.36 12.87 -1.43
C GLU A 167 -16.47 12.01 -2.70
#